data_AF-A0AAV1WG34-F1
#
_entry.id   AF-A0AAV1WG34-F1
#
_cell.length_a   1.000
_cell.length_b   1.000
_cell.length_c   1.000
_cell.angle_alpha   90.00
_cell.angle_beta   90.00
_cell.angle_gamma   90.00
#
_symmetry.space_group_name_H-M   'P 1'
#
loop_
_entity.id
_entity.type
_entity.pdbx_description
1 polymer ?
#
loop_
_entity_poly.entity_id
_entity_poly.type
_entity_poly.pdbx_seq_one_letter_code
_entity_poly.pdbx_strand_id
1 'polypeptide(L)'
;MVLILLGRRGKEHVDRGISVLWDILSRSLAILVSQGEVEQEKVDSYEVHFYAPSLEEIEEEVRKEGSLKLERLEMCELEKSEQGMDYSTKVAMAIRAIQESMISNHFGERILDSLFENYARLLHEEMIKDDVKHITFVLVLRKI
;
A
#
# COMPACT_ATOMS: atom_id res chain seq x y z
N MET A 1 -5.87 17.69 -16.38
CA MET A 1 -5.29 16.41 -15.94
C MET A 1 -6.09 15.95 -14.74
N VAL A 2 -6.46 14.67 -14.71
CA VAL A 2 -7.14 14.06 -13.55
C VAL A 2 -6.23 12.98 -13.01
N LEU A 3 -5.91 13.03 -11.71
CA LEU A 3 -5.10 12.02 -11.04
C LEU A 3 -5.92 11.35 -9.95
N ILE A 4 -5.76 10.04 -9.81
CA ILE A 4 -6.35 9.25 -8.75
C ILE A 4 -5.20 8.48 -8.09
N LEU A 5 -4.97 8.72 -6.81
CA LEU A 5 -3.85 8.12 -6.09
C LEU A 5 -4.22 7.82 -4.64
N LEU A 6 -3.65 6.75 -4.11
CA LEU A 6 -3.77 6.41 -2.70
C LEU A 6 -3.02 7.44 -1.86
N GLY A 7 -3.58 7.81 -0.73
CA GLY A 7 -3.02 8.79 0.17
C GLY A 7 -3.28 8.46 1.64
N ARG A 8 -2.94 9.42 2.50
CA ARG A 8 -3.16 9.32 3.95
C ARG A 8 -3.86 10.55 4.50
N ARG A 9 -4.57 10.39 5.62
CA ARG A 9 -5.33 11.49 6.27
C ARG A 9 -4.43 12.41 7.07
N GLY A 10 -3.50 11.82 7.82
CA GLY A 10 -2.68 12.52 8.79
C GLY A 10 -1.38 13.03 8.20
N LYS A 11 -0.73 13.92 8.96
CA LYS A 11 0.64 14.38 8.66
C LYS A 11 1.66 13.27 8.89
N GLU A 12 1.42 12.44 9.90
CA GLU A 12 2.24 11.27 10.21
C GLU A 12 2.36 10.35 8.99
N HIS A 13 3.60 9.99 8.64
CA HIS A 13 3.88 9.09 7.52
C HIS A 13 3.42 7.65 7.77
N VAL A 14 3.24 7.30 9.04
CA VAL A 14 2.73 5.99 9.47
C VAL A 14 1.29 6.15 9.91
N ASP A 15 0.35 5.74 9.05
CA ASP A 15 -1.07 5.70 9.37
C ASP A 15 -1.64 4.28 9.25
N ARG A 16 -2.61 3.90 10.08
CA ARG A 16 -3.19 2.53 10.02
C ARG A 16 -3.96 2.25 8.73
N GLY A 17 -4.19 3.26 7.88
CA GLY A 17 -4.90 3.13 6.62
C GLY A 17 -4.09 2.33 5.61
N ILE A 18 -2.98 2.91 5.12
CA ILE A 18 -2.19 2.26 4.06
C ILE A 18 -0.95 1.53 4.59
N SER A 19 -0.38 1.99 5.70
CA SER A 19 0.86 1.36 6.22
C SER A 19 0.63 -0.08 6.66
N VAL A 20 -0.61 -0.45 7.04
CA VAL A 20 -0.95 -1.82 7.44
C VAL A 20 -0.67 -2.83 6.34
N LEU A 21 -0.87 -2.47 5.06
CA LEU A 21 -0.59 -3.36 3.93
C LEU A 21 0.90 -3.68 3.83
N TRP A 22 1.77 -2.73 4.19
CA TRP A 22 3.22 -2.89 4.15
C TRP A 22 3.77 -3.50 5.44
N ASP A 23 3.14 -3.23 6.59
CA ASP A 23 3.43 -3.94 7.85
C ASP A 23 3.16 -5.44 7.70
N ILE A 24 2.02 -5.81 7.11
CA ILE A 24 1.71 -7.22 6.83
C ILE A 24 2.74 -7.84 5.87
N LEU A 25 3.20 -7.09 4.86
CA LEU A 25 4.25 -7.58 3.95
C LEU A 25 5.56 -7.85 4.71
N SER A 26 5.98 -6.90 5.55
CA SER A 26 7.17 -7.04 6.39
C SER A 26 7.06 -8.24 7.33
N ARG A 27 5.92 -8.41 8.01
CA ARG A 27 5.65 -9.58 8.88
C ARG A 27 5.65 -10.89 8.10
N SER A 28 5.16 -10.90 6.87
CA SER A 28 5.15 -12.09 6.00
C SER A 28 6.57 -12.48 5.60
N LEU A 29 7.42 -11.50 5.24
CA LEU A 29 8.84 -11.72 4.98
C LEU A 29 9.58 -12.23 6.23
N ALA A 30 9.27 -11.67 7.41
CA ALA A 30 9.87 -12.12 8.68
C ALA A 30 9.54 -13.59 9.00
N ILE A 31 8.34 -14.07 8.65
CA ILE A 31 8.01 -15.50 8.76
C ILE A 31 8.94 -16.34 7.88
N LEU A 32 9.16 -15.94 6.62
CA LEU A 32 10.05 -16.66 5.70
C LEU A 32 11.51 -16.65 6.17
N VAL A 33 11.97 -15.54 6.78
CA VAL A 33 13.28 -15.48 7.42
C VAL A 33 13.38 -16.48 8.57
N SER A 34 12.36 -16.55 9.44
CA SER A 34 12.34 -17.49 10.56
C SER A 34 12.35 -18.96 10.12
N GLN A 35 11.87 -19.24 8.91
CA GLN A 35 11.88 -20.56 8.27
C GLN A 35 13.19 -20.86 7.52
N GLY A 36 14.07 -19.86 7.38
CA GLY A 36 15.32 -19.97 6.62
C GLY A 36 15.12 -19.93 5.10
N GLU A 37 13.95 -19.52 4.61
CA GLU A 37 13.67 -19.39 3.16
C GLU A 37 14.24 -18.10 2.57
N VAL A 38 14.43 -17.07 3.42
CA VAL A 38 14.96 -15.75 3.04
C VAL A 38 16.03 -15.31 4.04
N GLU A 39 17.09 -14.69 3.54
CA GLU A 39 18.14 -14.06 4.36
C GLU A 39 17.65 -12.72 4.94
N GLN A 40 17.91 -12.45 6.22
CA GLN A 40 17.50 -11.20 6.88
C GLN A 40 18.07 -9.97 6.15
N GLU A 41 19.32 -10.05 5.68
CA GLU A 41 19.99 -8.97 4.97
C GLU A 41 19.29 -8.60 3.66
N LYS A 42 18.63 -9.56 3.00
CA LYS A 42 17.82 -9.28 1.81
C LYS A 42 16.53 -8.56 2.15
N VAL A 43 15.92 -8.85 3.30
CA VAL A 43 14.74 -8.12 3.78
C VAL A 43 15.13 -6.70 4.17
N ASP A 44 16.24 -6.53 4.90
CA ASP A 44 16.73 -5.22 5.36
C ASP A 44 17.10 -4.28 4.19
N SER A 45 17.48 -4.84 3.04
CA SER A 45 17.82 -4.09 1.82
C SER A 45 16.63 -3.88 0.86
N TYR A 46 15.45 -4.42 1.17
CA TYR A 46 14.28 -4.27 0.32
C TYR A 46 13.47 -3.03 0.71
N GLU A 47 13.32 -2.10 -0.22
CA GLU A 47 12.45 -0.94 -0.07
C GLU A 47 11.21 -1.06 -0.97
N VAL A 48 10.03 -0.85 -0.38
CA VAL A 48 8.80 -0.76 -1.14
C VAL A 48 8.74 0.61 -1.82
N HIS A 49 8.75 0.61 -3.15
CA HIS A 49 8.67 1.82 -3.97
C HIS A 49 7.23 2.35 -4.03
N PHE A 50 6.70 2.74 -2.88
CA PHE A 50 5.36 3.26 -2.74
C PHE A 50 5.34 4.40 -1.73
N TYR A 51 4.60 5.47 -2.06
CA TYR A 51 4.37 6.59 -1.16
C TYR A 51 2.91 7.01 -1.22
N ALA A 52 2.30 7.16 -0.04
CA ALA A 52 0.95 7.69 0.09
C ALA A 52 1.02 9.12 0.66
N PRO A 53 0.88 10.16 -0.18
CA PRO A 53 1.01 11.53 0.28
C PRO A 53 -0.16 11.98 1.16
N SER A 54 0.08 12.99 1.99
CA SER A 54 -1.00 13.73 2.65
C SER A 54 -1.59 14.80 1.71
N LEU A 55 -2.73 15.36 2.09
CA LEU A 55 -3.36 16.46 1.35
C LEU A 55 -2.42 17.67 1.25
N GLU A 56 -1.75 18.02 2.35
CA GLU A 56 -0.83 19.16 2.40
C GLU A 56 0.39 18.95 1.49
N GLU A 57 0.92 17.73 1.42
CA GLU A 57 2.04 17.39 0.54
C GLU A 57 1.66 17.53 -0.94
N ILE A 58 0.43 17.13 -1.30
CA ILE A 58 -0.08 17.30 -2.66
C ILE A 58 -0.20 18.78 -3.01
N GLU A 59 -0.82 19.58 -2.13
CA GLU A 59 -1.01 21.02 -2.36
C GLU A 59 0.34 21.75 -2.46
N GLU A 60 1.30 21.39 -1.61
CA GLU A 60 2.64 21.94 -1.63
C GLU A 60 3.37 21.61 -2.93
N GLU A 61 3.34 20.35 -3.38
CA GLU A 61 4.07 19.96 -4.58
C GLU A 61 3.45 20.56 -5.85
N VAL A 62 2.12 20.68 -5.95
CA VAL A 62 1.47 21.37 -7.08
C VAL A 62 1.87 22.85 -7.11
N ARG A 63 1.88 23.52 -5.96
CA ARG A 63 2.31 24.92 -5.84
C ARG A 63 3.78 25.10 -6.24
N LYS A 64 4.64 24.17 -5.82
CA LYS A 64 6.08 24.20 -6.11
C LYS A 64 6.38 23.94 -7.58
N GLU A 65 5.64 23.03 -8.22
CA GLU A 65 5.77 22.74 -9.65
C GLU A 65 5.34 23.96 -10.50
N GLY A 66 4.21 24.59 -10.17
CA GLY A 66 3.86 25.93 -10.64
C GLY A 66 3.36 26.05 -12.09
N SER A 67 3.31 24.97 -12.88
CA SER A 67 2.70 24.98 -14.22
C SER A 67 1.23 24.52 -14.21
N LEU A 68 0.82 23.89 -13.11
CA LEU A 68 -0.53 23.39 -12.89
C LEU A 68 -1.20 24.13 -11.73
N LYS A 69 -2.51 24.36 -11.88
CA LYS A 69 -3.40 24.80 -10.81
C LYS A 69 -4.27 23.65 -10.35
N LEU A 70 -4.34 23.44 -9.05
CA LEU A 70 -5.29 22.52 -8.41
C LEU A 70 -6.69 23.15 -8.45
N GLU A 71 -7.56 22.61 -9.31
CA GLU A 71 -8.95 23.06 -9.46
C GLU A 71 -9.89 22.32 -8.51
N ARG A 72 -9.62 21.03 -8.26
CA ARG A 72 -10.41 20.21 -7.34
C ARG A 72 -9.51 19.18 -6.66
N LEU A 73 -9.75 18.96 -5.37
CA LEU A 73 -9.16 17.88 -4.60
C LEU A 73 -10.27 17.26 -3.75
N GLU A 74 -10.50 15.97 -3.94
CA GLU A 74 -11.46 15.19 -3.17
C GLU A 74 -10.75 14.05 -2.47
N MET A 75 -11.16 13.81 -1.22
CA MET A 75 -10.73 12.67 -0.43
C MET A 75 -11.89 11.67 -0.34
N CYS A 76 -11.68 10.46 -0.85
CA CYS A 76 -12.65 9.38 -0.83
C CYS A 76 -12.18 8.26 0.10
N GLU A 77 -13.06 7.81 0.98
CA GLU A 77 -12.93 6.53 1.66
C GLU A 77 -13.73 5.51 0.84
N LEU A 78 -13.07 4.45 0.39
CA LEU A 78 -13.79 3.32 -0.22
C LEU A 78 -14.47 2.53 0.90
N GLU A 79 -15.80 2.52 0.90
CA GLU A 79 -16.57 1.65 1.79
C GLU A 79 -16.36 0.18 1.40
N LYS A 80 -16.11 -0.66 2.39
CA LYS A 80 -16.00 -2.11 2.21
C LYS A 80 -17.34 -2.66 1.79
N SER A 81 -17.52 -2.99 0.52
CA SER A 81 -18.82 -3.49 0.03
C SER A 81 -19.17 -4.89 0.57
N GLU A 82 -18.18 -5.70 0.99
CA GLU A 82 -18.40 -7.05 1.53
C GLU A 82 -17.32 -7.38 2.57
N GLN A 83 -17.71 -7.55 3.84
CA GLN A 83 -16.81 -8.03 4.90
C GLN A 83 -16.77 -9.56 4.87
N GLY A 84 -15.59 -10.15 4.69
CA GLY A 84 -15.38 -11.60 4.70
C GLY A 84 -14.02 -12.02 4.14
N MET A 85 -13.71 -13.32 4.24
CA MET A 85 -12.48 -13.92 3.70
C MET A 85 -12.27 -13.63 2.21
N ASP A 86 -13.35 -13.42 1.46
CA ASP A 86 -13.31 -13.07 0.04
C ASP A 86 -12.67 -11.69 -0.20
N TYR A 87 -12.95 -10.67 0.64
CA TYR A 87 -12.37 -9.34 0.48
C TYR A 87 -10.88 -9.28 0.84
N SER A 88 -10.47 -9.89 1.96
CA SER A 88 -9.05 -9.94 2.34
C SER A 88 -8.23 -10.68 1.29
N THR A 89 -8.79 -11.73 0.68
CA THR A 89 -8.15 -12.47 -0.41
C THR A 89 -8.01 -11.59 -1.66
N LYS A 90 -9.06 -10.85 -2.06
CA LYS A 90 -9.00 -9.91 -3.18
C LYS A 90 -7.94 -8.83 -2.98
N VAL A 91 -7.83 -8.27 -1.77
CA VAL A 91 -6.80 -7.27 -1.44
C VAL A 91 -5.40 -7.89 -1.49
N ALA A 92 -5.20 -9.08 -0.93
CA ALA A 92 -3.92 -9.78 -1.00
C ALA A 92 -3.50 -10.06 -2.46
N MET A 93 -4.43 -10.50 -3.30
CA MET A 93 -4.19 -10.69 -4.74
C MET A 93 -3.85 -9.39 -5.46
N ALA A 94 -4.51 -8.28 -5.12
CA ALA A 94 -4.20 -6.98 -5.71
C ALA A 94 -2.79 -6.51 -5.32
N ILE A 95 -2.38 -6.69 -4.06
CA ILE A 95 -1.02 -6.37 -3.61
C ILE A 95 0.00 -7.30 -4.26
N ARG A 96 -0.30 -8.59 -4.41
CA ARG A 96 0.52 -9.52 -5.20
C ARG A 96 0.73 -9.01 -6.62
N ALA A 97 -0.35 -8.67 -7.33
CA ALA A 97 -0.25 -8.14 -8.68
C ALA A 97 0.62 -6.87 -8.80
N ILE A 98 0.63 -6.01 -7.77
CA ILE A 98 1.45 -4.80 -7.72
C ILE A 98 2.94 -5.10 -7.44
N GLN A 99 3.22 -6.01 -6.49
CA GLN A 99 4.56 -6.18 -5.94
C GLN A 99 5.32 -7.40 -6.48
N GLU A 100 4.65 -8.37 -7.10
CA GLU A 100 5.24 -9.66 -7.49
C GLU A 100 6.49 -9.51 -8.36
N SER A 101 6.48 -8.59 -9.33
CA SER A 101 7.65 -8.35 -10.19
C SER A 101 8.87 -7.83 -9.42
N MET A 102 8.65 -6.93 -8.46
CA MET A 102 9.73 -6.35 -7.64
C MET A 102 10.27 -7.37 -6.63
N ILE A 103 9.36 -8.12 -5.99
CA ILE A 103 9.71 -9.16 -5.02
C ILE A 103 10.43 -10.31 -5.70
N SER A 104 9.93 -10.79 -6.85
CA SER A 104 10.59 -11.88 -7.60
C SER A 104 11.97 -11.47 -8.10
N ASN A 105 12.15 -10.22 -8.53
CA ASN A 105 13.45 -9.72 -8.96
C ASN A 105 14.45 -9.64 -7.79
N HIS A 106 14.02 -9.27 -6.58
CA HIS A 106 14.90 -9.10 -5.42
C HIS A 106 15.16 -10.39 -4.64
N PHE A 107 14.10 -11.17 -4.38
CA PHE A 107 14.13 -12.36 -3.53
C PHE A 107 14.11 -13.68 -4.33
N GLY A 108 13.67 -13.65 -5.59
CA GLY A 108 13.44 -14.84 -6.42
C GLY A 108 11.98 -15.30 -6.41
N GLU A 109 11.57 -16.00 -7.47
CA GLU A 109 10.18 -16.46 -7.65
C GLU A 109 9.74 -17.53 -6.65
N ARG A 110 10.69 -18.29 -6.07
CA ARG A 110 10.41 -19.43 -5.21
C ARG A 110 9.65 -19.09 -3.93
N ILE A 111 9.74 -17.84 -3.47
CA ILE A 111 9.13 -17.39 -2.23
C ILE A 111 7.72 -16.80 -2.42
N LEU A 112 7.29 -16.58 -3.67
CA LEU A 112 6.08 -15.80 -3.94
C LEU A 112 4.83 -16.45 -3.34
N ASP A 113 4.66 -17.74 -3.53
CA ASP A 113 3.47 -18.44 -3.05
C ASP A 113 3.44 -18.48 -1.52
N SER A 114 4.53 -18.90 -0.87
CA SER A 114 4.62 -18.91 0.60
C SER A 114 4.48 -17.51 1.22
N LEU A 115 5.05 -16.49 0.57
CA LEU A 115 4.92 -15.09 1.01
C LEU A 115 3.46 -14.63 0.97
N PHE A 116 2.78 -14.82 -0.16
CA PHE A 116 1.43 -14.29 -0.34
C PHE A 116 0.35 -15.13 0.36
N GLU A 117 0.59 -16.40 0.64
CA GLU A 117 -0.22 -17.21 1.56
C GLU A 117 -0.15 -16.66 2.99
N ASN A 118 1.07 -16.40 3.49
CA ASN A 118 1.27 -15.76 4.79
C ASN A 118 0.63 -14.36 4.85
N TYR A 119 0.81 -13.59 3.78
CA TYR A 119 0.23 -12.25 3.64
C TYR A 119 -1.30 -12.27 3.74
N ALA A 120 -1.96 -13.13 2.97
CA ALA A 120 -3.42 -13.24 2.96
C ALA A 120 -3.96 -13.64 4.34
N ARG A 121 -3.29 -14.58 5.03
CA ARG A 121 -3.66 -14.99 6.39
C ARG A 121 -3.53 -13.85 7.39
N LEU A 122 -2.38 -13.17 7.42
CA LEU A 122 -2.13 -12.06 8.34
C LEU A 122 -3.06 -10.86 8.06
N LEU A 123 -3.31 -10.56 6.79
CA LEU A 123 -4.27 -9.52 6.40
C LEU A 123 -5.67 -9.86 6.90
N HIS A 124 -6.11 -11.11 6.73
CA HIS A 124 -7.40 -11.54 7.24
C HIS A 124 -7.52 -11.34 8.77
N GLU A 125 -6.48 -11.72 9.53
CA GLU A 125 -6.42 -11.53 10.98
C GLU A 125 -6.47 -10.05 11.39
N GLU A 126 -5.77 -9.16 10.68
CA GLU A 126 -5.81 -7.71 10.96
C GLU A 126 -7.16 -7.08 10.60
N MET A 127 -7.77 -7.52 9.50
CA MET A 127 -9.08 -7.03 9.06
C MET A 127 -10.23 -7.45 9.98
N ILE A 128 -10.09 -8.54 10.73
CA ILE A 128 -11.06 -8.93 11.77
C ILE A 128 -10.98 -7.99 12.98
N LYS A 129 -9.78 -7.50 13.32
CA LYS A 129 -9.56 -6.70 14.53
C LYS A 129 -10.07 -5.28 14.39
N ASP A 130 -9.96 -4.68 13.20
CA ASP A 130 -10.26 -3.27 13.01
C ASP A 130 -10.68 -2.91 11.58
N ASP A 131 -11.43 -1.83 11.45
CA ASP A 131 -11.87 -1.32 10.16
C ASP A 131 -10.74 -0.54 9.48
N VAL A 132 -9.87 -1.25 8.73
CA VAL A 132 -8.88 -0.60 7.87
C VAL A 132 -9.58 0.17 6.74
N LYS A 133 -9.40 1.49 6.69
CA LYS A 133 -9.93 2.36 5.64
C LYS A 133 -8.81 2.94 4.79
N HIS A 134 -8.89 2.71 3.49
CA HIS A 134 -7.95 3.29 2.53
C HIS A 134 -8.49 4.62 2.02
N ILE A 135 -7.59 5.59 1.88
CA ILE A 135 -7.90 6.92 1.36
C ILE A 135 -7.41 7.01 -0.07
N THR A 136 -8.28 7.49 -0.94
CA THR A 136 -7.96 7.82 -2.32
C THR A 136 -8.20 9.31 -2.52
N PHE A 137 -7.22 9.99 -3.10
CA PHE A 137 -7.38 11.35 -3.56
C PHE A 137 -7.75 11.37 -5.04
N VAL A 138 -8.73 12.21 -5.38
CA VAL A 138 -9.06 12.56 -6.76
C VAL A 138 -8.69 14.02 -6.98
N LEU A 139 -7.74 14.25 -7.88
CA LEU A 139 -7.19 15.57 -8.19
C LEU A 139 -7.61 15.99 -9.58
N VAL A 140 -8.10 17.22 -9.73
CA VAL A 140 -8.32 17.87 -11.02
C VAL A 140 -7.35 19.04 -11.13
N LEU A 141 -6.44 18.93 -12.08
CA LEU A 141 -5.36 19.88 -12.33
C LEU A 141 -5.57 20.54 -13.71
N ARG A 142 -5.44 21.86 -13.77
CA ARG A 142 -5.52 22.64 -15.02
C ARG A 142 -4.18 23.32 -15.28
N LYS A 143 -3.71 23.24 -16.52
CA LYS A 143 -2.51 23.98 -16.95
C LYS A 143 -2.76 25.49 -16.86
N ILE A 144 -1.80 26.21 -16.29
CA ILE A 144 -1.79 27.67 -16.21
C ILE A 144 -1.42 28.28 -17.57
#